data_AF-A0A8T3R7S7-F1
#
_entry.id   AF-A0A8T3R7S7-F1
#
_cell.length_a   1.000
_cell.length_b   1.000
_cell.length_c   1.000
_cell.angle_alpha   90.00
_cell.angle_beta   90.00
_cell.angle_gamma   90.00
#
_symmetry.space_group_name_H-M   'P 1'
#
loop_
_entity.id
_entity.type
_entity.pdbx_description
1 polymer ?
#
loop_
_entity_poly.entity_id
_entity_poly.type
_entity_poly.pdbx_seq_one_letter_code
_entity_poly.pdbx_strand_id
1 'polypeptide(L)'
;MDHDEILESGPRLDRQEVKVARDAKGRPLVPSRVPETRPTPLQDAFIYLSIGVLVSGVIAITALELGARLSDPVIRLPVLVGGALLALVTLDAMVRIWRSAWAWLPVDRGRGLFRFVWVAVLGASLAVLAAIVWLVFSA
;
A
#
# COMPACT_ATOMS: atom_id res chain seq x y z
N MET A 1 -6.50 -30.22 19.93
CA MET A 1 -6.47 -28.79 20.29
C MET A 1 -6.99 -28.02 19.10
N ASP A 2 -8.28 -27.67 19.15
CA ASP A 2 -8.89 -26.78 18.17
C ASP A 2 -8.20 -25.41 18.26
N HIS A 3 -7.84 -24.86 17.10
CA HIS A 3 -7.17 -23.56 17.00
C HIS A 3 -8.06 -22.38 17.45
N ASP A 4 -9.34 -22.63 17.71
CA ASP A 4 -10.31 -21.60 18.06
C ASP A 4 -10.32 -21.25 19.56
N GLU A 5 -9.87 -22.15 20.43
CA GLU A 5 -9.88 -21.95 21.90
C GLU A 5 -8.82 -20.93 22.37
N ILE A 6 -7.76 -20.69 21.57
CA ILE A 6 -6.64 -19.79 21.94
C ILE A 6 -7.03 -18.31 21.80
N LEU A 7 -8.09 -17.97 21.06
CA LEU A 7 -8.48 -16.59 20.78
C LEU A 7 -9.52 -16.01 21.74
N GLU A 8 -10.12 -16.82 22.62
CA GLU A 8 -11.21 -16.37 23.50
C GLU A 8 -10.74 -15.57 24.73
N SER A 9 -9.47 -15.69 25.12
CA SER A 9 -8.92 -15.04 26.33
C SER A 9 -8.14 -13.75 26.09
N GLY A 10 -7.99 -13.33 24.82
CA GLY A 10 -7.34 -12.06 24.47
C GLY A 10 -8.21 -10.85 24.82
N PRO A 11 -7.63 -9.65 25.02
CA PRO A 11 -8.43 -8.44 25.10
C PRO A 11 -9.29 -8.36 23.84
N ARG A 12 -10.61 -8.18 24.01
CA ARG A 12 -11.47 -7.87 22.86
C ARG A 12 -10.89 -6.64 22.18
N LEU A 13 -10.33 -6.83 20.99
CA LEU A 13 -9.91 -5.74 20.11
C LEU A 13 -11.19 -5.12 19.56
N ASP A 14 -11.93 -4.47 20.44
CA ASP A 14 -13.14 -3.77 20.06
C ASP A 14 -12.72 -2.61 19.17
N ARG A 15 -13.52 -2.37 18.13
CA ARG A 15 -13.19 -1.30 17.20
C ARG A 15 -13.25 0.00 17.98
N GLN A 16 -12.16 0.77 17.98
CA GLN A 16 -12.16 2.10 18.58
C GLN A 16 -13.39 2.88 18.10
N GLU A 17 -14.20 3.37 19.05
CA GLU A 17 -15.39 4.15 18.74
C GLU A 17 -14.98 5.45 18.06
N VAL A 18 -15.14 5.48 16.74
CA VAL A 18 -14.99 6.73 15.98
C VAL A 18 -16.28 7.53 16.17
N LYS A 19 -16.15 8.78 16.60
CA LYS A 19 -17.28 9.73 16.65
C LYS A 19 -17.80 9.96 15.23
N VAL A 20 -18.87 9.27 14.85
CA VAL A 20 -19.57 9.44 13.57
C VAL A 20 -20.86 10.20 13.82
N ALA A 21 -21.16 11.20 13.01
CA ALA A 21 -22.44 11.90 13.06
C ALA A 21 -23.58 10.89 12.81
N ARG A 22 -24.59 10.89 13.69
CA ARG A 22 -25.71 9.94 13.64
C ARG A 22 -27.00 10.67 13.27
N ASP A 23 -27.89 9.98 12.56
CA ASP A 23 -29.24 10.44 12.30
C ASP A 23 -30.10 10.40 13.58
N ALA A 24 -31.34 10.90 13.49
CA ALA A 24 -32.29 10.87 14.61
C ALA A 24 -32.66 9.45 15.10
N LYS A 25 -32.32 8.41 14.32
CA LYS A 25 -32.51 6.98 14.64
C LYS A 25 -31.22 6.32 15.13
N GLY A 26 -30.16 7.10 15.38
CA GLY A 26 -28.87 6.62 15.87
C GLY A 26 -28.00 5.90 14.83
N ARG A 27 -28.37 5.93 13.54
CA ARG A 27 -27.61 5.31 12.45
C ARG A 27 -26.52 6.28 11.97
N PRO A 28 -25.33 5.80 11.60
CA PRO A 28 -24.28 6.66 11.07
C PRO A 28 -24.74 7.32 9.76
N LEU A 29 -24.64 8.65 9.68
CA LEU A 29 -25.00 9.46 8.50
C LEU A 29 -24.09 9.15 7.29
N VAL A 30 -22.87 8.71 7.57
CA VAL A 30 -21.88 8.33 6.56
C VAL A 30 -21.49 6.88 6.84
N PRO A 31 -21.54 5.97 5.84
CA PRO A 31 -21.14 4.59 6.02
C PRO A 31 -19.68 4.48 6.47
N SER A 32 -19.32 3.36 7.10
CA SER A 32 -17.92 3.09 7.48
C SER A 32 -17.07 2.62 6.29
N ARG A 33 -17.69 1.94 5.33
CA ARG A 33 -17.06 1.40 4.12
C ARG A 33 -18.04 1.49 2.95
N VAL A 34 -17.51 1.79 1.76
CA VAL A 34 -18.22 1.60 0.49
C VAL A 34 -17.77 0.24 -0.06
N PRO A 35 -18.70 -0.67 -0.45
CA PRO A 35 -18.34 -1.97 -0.99
C PRO A 35 -17.43 -1.84 -2.23
N GLU A 36 -16.38 -2.66 -2.29
CA GLU A 36 -15.54 -2.77 -3.48
C GLU A 36 -16.19 -3.75 -4.46
N THR A 37 -16.43 -3.29 -5.68
CA THR A 37 -17.16 -4.10 -6.69
C THR A 37 -16.23 -4.70 -7.74
N ARG A 38 -14.98 -4.23 -7.82
CA ARG A 38 -14.01 -4.64 -8.83
C ARG A 38 -12.62 -4.75 -8.18
N PRO A 39 -12.32 -5.85 -7.47
CA PRO A 39 -11.01 -6.07 -6.88
C PRO A 39 -9.92 -6.03 -7.95
N THR A 40 -8.76 -5.52 -7.58
CA THR A 40 -7.60 -5.46 -8.47
C THR A 40 -6.87 -6.82 -8.46
N PRO A 41 -6.25 -7.23 -9.58
CA PRO A 41 -5.72 -8.59 -9.72
C PRO A 41 -4.54 -8.88 -8.77
N LEU A 42 -3.75 -7.87 -8.38
CA LEU A 42 -2.62 -8.05 -7.46
C LEU A 42 -3.02 -7.93 -5.99
N GLN A 43 -4.30 -7.71 -5.68
CA GLN A 43 -4.76 -7.53 -4.30
C GLN A 43 -4.41 -8.74 -3.42
N ASP A 44 -4.62 -9.96 -3.92
CA ASP A 44 -4.39 -11.19 -3.16
C ASP A 44 -2.89 -11.54 -3.11
N ALA A 45 -2.13 -11.13 -4.12
CA ALA A 45 -0.69 -11.35 -4.20
C ALA A 45 0.14 -10.25 -3.50
N PHE A 46 -0.48 -9.17 -3.03
CA PHE A 46 0.20 -7.97 -2.54
C PHE A 46 1.25 -8.28 -1.46
N ILE A 47 0.90 -9.14 -0.50
CA ILE A 47 1.81 -9.51 0.60
C ILE A 47 3.04 -10.24 0.04
N TYR A 48 2.83 -11.23 -0.83
CA TYR A 48 3.92 -12.02 -1.40
C TYR A 48 4.84 -11.19 -2.31
N LEU A 49 4.28 -10.29 -3.11
CA LEU A 49 5.07 -9.37 -3.93
C LEU A 49 5.87 -8.38 -3.05
N SER A 50 5.27 -7.91 -1.95
CA SER A 50 5.94 -7.00 -1.01
C SER A 50 7.11 -7.65 -0.28
N ILE A 51 7.07 -8.97 -0.04
CA ILE A 51 8.21 -9.72 0.48
C ILE A 51 9.40 -9.64 -0.50
N GLY A 52 9.14 -9.80 -1.80
CA GLY A 52 10.17 -9.66 -2.84
C GLY A 52 10.80 -8.27 -2.87
N VAL A 53 9.98 -7.22 -2.71
CA VAL A 53 10.46 -5.84 -2.58
C VAL A 53 11.34 -5.67 -1.34
N LEU A 54 10.89 -6.17 -0.18
CA LEU A 54 11.62 -6.06 1.09
C LEU A 54 12.98 -6.76 1.01
N VAL A 55 13.01 -8.01 0.55
CA VAL A 55 14.25 -8.79 0.41
C VAL A 55 15.23 -8.08 -0.53
N SER A 56 14.73 -7.57 -1.65
CA SER A 56 15.55 -6.82 -2.60
C SER A 56 16.15 -5.55 -1.98
N GLY A 57 15.34 -4.81 -1.21
CA GLY A 57 15.78 -3.63 -0.49
C GLY A 57 16.85 -3.94 0.57
N VAL A 58 16.64 -4.99 1.37
CA VAL A 58 17.62 -5.43 2.38
C VAL A 58 18.96 -5.80 1.73
N ILE A 59 18.95 -6.56 0.63
CA ILE A 59 20.18 -6.94 -0.08
C ILE A 59 20.91 -5.70 -0.60
N ALA A 60 20.20 -4.80 -1.30
CA ALA A 60 20.80 -3.61 -1.89
C ALA A 60 21.39 -2.68 -0.81
N ILE A 61 20.63 -2.38 0.25
CA ILE A 61 21.09 -1.51 1.34
C ILE A 61 22.29 -2.13 2.05
N THR A 62 22.23 -3.43 2.40
CA THR A 62 23.34 -4.11 3.08
C THR A 62 24.60 -4.12 2.24
N ALA A 63 24.49 -4.37 0.93
CA ALA A 63 25.65 -4.35 0.04
C ALA A 63 26.27 -2.94 -0.06
N LEU A 64 25.46 -1.88 -0.11
CA LEU A 64 25.97 -0.50 -0.07
C LEU A 64 26.72 -0.20 1.24
N GLU A 65 26.17 -0.61 2.38
CA GLU A 65 26.81 -0.43 3.69
C GLU A 65 28.14 -1.22 3.81
N LEU A 66 28.26 -2.34 3.08
CA LEU A 66 29.49 -3.13 2.99
C LEU A 66 30.50 -2.60 1.94
N GLY A 67 30.19 -1.48 1.29
CA GLY A 67 31.09 -0.80 0.34
C GLY A 67 30.94 -1.22 -1.12
N ALA A 68 29.86 -1.93 -1.49
CA ALA A 68 29.55 -2.19 -2.90
C ALA A 68 29.26 -0.88 -3.64
N ARG A 69 29.58 -0.85 -4.94
CA ARG A 69 29.34 0.29 -5.82
C ARG A 69 27.97 0.17 -6.48
N LEU A 70 27.39 1.30 -6.89
CA LEU A 70 26.11 1.32 -7.63
C LEU A 70 26.17 0.54 -8.95
N SER A 71 27.36 0.43 -9.54
CA SER A 71 27.60 -0.37 -10.75
C SER A 71 27.54 -1.87 -10.54
N ASP A 72 27.65 -2.33 -9.28
CA ASP A 72 27.84 -3.74 -8.98
C ASP A 72 26.54 -4.52 -9.21
N PRO A 73 26.60 -5.74 -9.78
CA PRO A 73 25.42 -6.56 -10.03
C PRO A 73 24.61 -6.86 -8.77
N VAL A 74 25.28 -6.95 -7.61
CA VAL A 74 24.66 -7.15 -6.30
C VAL A 74 23.74 -6.00 -5.88
N ILE A 75 23.91 -4.80 -6.46
CA ILE A 75 23.02 -3.65 -6.29
C ILE A 75 21.98 -3.62 -7.41
N ARG A 76 22.43 -3.68 -8.68
CA ARG A 76 21.55 -3.48 -9.84
C ARG A 76 20.45 -4.52 -9.97
N LEU A 77 20.74 -5.80 -9.68
CA LEU A 77 19.74 -6.86 -9.80
C LEU A 77 18.61 -6.70 -8.76
N PRO A 78 18.89 -6.56 -7.45
CA PRO A 78 17.84 -6.27 -6.47
C PRO A 78 17.09 -4.97 -6.75
N VAL A 79 17.77 -3.90 -7.17
CA VAL A 79 17.10 -2.63 -7.51
C VAL A 79 16.14 -2.81 -8.68
N LEU A 80 16.53 -3.57 -9.72
CA LEU A 80 15.67 -3.83 -10.87
C LEU A 80 14.45 -4.66 -10.48
N VAL A 81 14.67 -5.79 -9.80
CA VAL A 81 13.59 -6.71 -9.41
C VAL A 81 12.68 -6.06 -8.38
N GLY A 82 13.25 -5.55 -7.28
CA GLY A 82 12.52 -4.86 -6.23
C GLY A 82 11.81 -3.61 -6.73
N GLY A 83 12.45 -2.83 -7.60
CA GLY A 83 11.84 -1.66 -8.23
C GLY A 83 10.67 -2.01 -9.14
N ALA A 84 10.80 -3.04 -9.98
CA ALA A 84 9.70 -3.51 -10.82
C ALA A 84 8.51 -4.01 -10.00
N LEU A 85 8.77 -4.83 -8.97
CA LEU A 85 7.73 -5.32 -8.06
C LEU A 85 7.05 -4.17 -7.30
N LEU A 86 7.84 -3.23 -6.79
CA LEU A 86 7.33 -2.06 -6.07
C LEU A 86 6.47 -1.18 -6.98
N ALA A 87 6.88 -0.97 -8.24
CA ALA A 87 6.09 -0.24 -9.22
C ALA A 87 4.73 -0.92 -9.47
N LEU A 88 4.72 -2.24 -9.67
CA LEU A 88 3.49 -3.01 -9.90
C LEU A 88 2.50 -2.90 -8.74
N VAL A 89 2.94 -3.16 -7.51
CA VAL A 89 2.06 -3.10 -6.34
C VAL A 89 1.59 -1.67 -6.05
N THR A 90 2.42 -0.67 -6.35
CA THR A 90 2.08 0.74 -6.17
C THR A 90 1.04 1.19 -7.19
N LEU A 91 1.17 0.78 -8.45
CA LEU A 91 0.18 1.04 -9.51
C LEU A 91 -1.16 0.37 -9.19
N ASP A 92 -1.14 -0.89 -8.74
CA ASP A 92 -2.34 -1.61 -8.31
C ASP A 92 -3.05 -0.87 -7.16
N ALA A 93 -2.29 -0.48 -6.13
CA ALA A 93 -2.81 0.31 -5.01
C ALA A 93 -3.38 1.66 -5.48
N MET A 94 -2.72 2.33 -6.42
CA MET A 94 -3.17 3.60 -6.98
C MET A 94 -4.52 3.46 -7.69
N VAL A 95 -4.70 2.42 -8.51
CA VAL A 95 -5.98 2.12 -9.18
C VAL A 95 -7.08 1.85 -8.16
N ARG A 96 -6.79 1.09 -7.10
CA ARG A 96 -7.75 0.78 -6.04
C ARG A 96 -8.16 2.04 -5.26
N ILE A 97 -7.20 2.89 -4.91
CA ILE A 97 -7.50 4.15 -4.22
C ILE A 97 -8.25 5.12 -5.13
N TRP A 98 -7.91 5.19 -6.42
CA TRP A 98 -8.62 6.00 -7.41
C TRP A 98 -10.09 5.60 -7.53
N ARG A 99 -10.38 4.30 -7.68
CA ARG A 99 -11.75 3.78 -7.71
C ARG A 99 -12.49 4.09 -6.40
N SER A 100 -11.80 3.92 -5.27
CA SER A 100 -12.34 4.28 -3.95
C SER A 100 -12.67 5.77 -3.84
N ALA A 101 -11.81 6.65 -4.36
CA ALA A 101 -12.01 8.10 -4.31
C ALA A 101 -13.32 8.51 -5.02
N TRP A 102 -13.55 7.98 -6.23
CA TRP A 102 -14.77 8.20 -6.99
C TRP A 102 -16.01 7.65 -6.29
N ALA A 103 -15.91 6.46 -5.67
CA ALA A 103 -17.01 5.88 -4.92
C ALA A 103 -17.38 6.71 -3.67
N TRP A 104 -16.42 7.43 -3.09
CA TRP A 104 -16.63 8.28 -1.92
C TRP A 104 -17.16 9.67 -2.23
N LEU A 105 -16.85 10.24 -3.40
CA LEU A 105 -17.25 11.61 -3.77
C LEU A 105 -18.76 11.93 -3.61
N PRO A 106 -19.71 11.04 -3.97
CA PRO A 106 -21.14 11.30 -3.76
C PRO A 106 -21.60 11.06 -2.30
N VAL A 107 -20.81 10.37 -1.49
CA VAL A 107 -21.16 10.01 -0.10
C VAL A 107 -20.59 11.03 0.89
N ASP A 108 -19.30 11.34 0.76
CA ASP A 108 -18.56 12.29 1.59
C ASP A 108 -17.41 12.87 0.76
N ARG A 109 -17.55 14.15 0.39
CA ARG A 109 -16.56 14.86 -0.43
C ARG A 109 -15.19 14.93 0.25
N GLY A 110 -15.12 15.11 1.57
CA GLY A 110 -13.85 15.19 2.30
C GLY A 110 -13.09 13.87 2.24
N ARG A 111 -13.77 12.75 2.47
CA ARG A 111 -13.19 11.40 2.35
C ARG A 111 -12.79 11.05 0.92
N GLY A 112 -13.55 11.51 -0.08
CA GLY A 112 -13.20 11.36 -1.49
C GLY A 112 -11.94 12.15 -1.86
N LEU A 113 -11.90 13.45 -1.52
CA LEU A 113 -10.76 14.33 -1.79
C LEU A 113 -9.47 13.87 -1.11
N PHE A 114 -9.56 13.42 0.14
CA PHE A 114 -8.41 12.85 0.84
C PHE A 114 -7.79 11.65 0.12
N ARG A 115 -8.59 10.82 -0.56
CA ARG A 115 -8.07 9.70 -1.35
C ARG A 115 -7.37 10.16 -2.62
N PHE A 116 -7.80 11.26 -3.25
CA PHE A 116 -7.07 11.84 -4.38
C PHE A 116 -5.68 12.35 -3.96
N VAL A 117 -5.53 12.89 -2.74
CA VAL A 117 -4.20 13.21 -2.20
C VAL A 117 -3.32 11.97 -2.16
N TRP A 118 -3.84 10.83 -1.69
CA TRP A 118 -3.09 9.57 -1.71
C TRP A 118 -2.74 9.09 -3.12
N VAL A 119 -3.62 9.25 -4.10
CA VAL A 119 -3.27 8.97 -5.52
C VAL A 119 -2.09 9.84 -5.96
N ALA A 120 -2.10 11.14 -5.64
CA ALA A 120 -1.00 12.03 -5.97
C ALA A 120 0.31 11.63 -5.26
N VAL A 121 0.25 11.26 -3.98
CA VAL A 121 1.40 10.76 -3.22
C VAL A 121 1.97 9.49 -3.86
N LEU A 122 1.13 8.52 -4.22
CA LEU A 122 1.60 7.30 -4.90
C LEU A 122 2.20 7.59 -6.27
N GLY A 123 1.61 8.52 -7.04
CA GLY A 123 2.18 8.99 -8.29
C GLY A 123 3.57 9.64 -8.10
N ALA A 124 3.72 10.48 -7.09
CA ALA A 124 5.02 11.07 -6.74
C ALA A 124 6.04 9.99 -6.31
N SER A 125 5.62 9.00 -5.52
CA SER A 125 6.47 7.86 -5.14
C SER A 125 6.94 7.06 -6.35
N LEU A 126 6.10 6.87 -7.37
CA LEU A 126 6.49 6.22 -8.63
C LEU A 126 7.54 7.05 -9.41
N ALA A 127 7.39 8.38 -9.42
CA ALA A 127 8.39 9.26 -10.04
C ALA A 127 9.74 9.20 -9.32
N VAL A 128 9.73 9.19 -7.98
CA VAL A 128 10.94 9.02 -7.17
C VAL A 128 11.58 7.65 -7.42
N LEU A 129 10.77 6.58 -7.46
CA LEU A 129 11.26 5.25 -7.78
C LEU A 129 11.93 5.19 -9.17
N ALA A 130 11.29 5.78 -10.18
CA ALA A 130 11.86 5.87 -11.52
C ALA A 130 13.19 6.63 -11.54
N ALA A 131 13.28 7.74 -10.80
CA ALA A 131 14.52 8.51 -10.66
C ALA A 131 15.64 7.70 -9.98
N ILE A 132 15.31 6.92 -8.93
CA ILE A 132 16.28 6.04 -8.25
C ILE A 132 16.78 4.96 -9.20
N VAL A 133 15.88 4.27 -9.89
CA VAL A 133 16.27 3.23 -10.87
C VAL A 133 17.14 3.84 -11.96
N TRP A 134 16.75 5.01 -12.50
CA TRP A 134 17.57 5.70 -13.49
C TRP A 134 18.97 6.05 -12.96
N LEU A 135 19.08 6.55 -11.74
CA LEU A 135 20.36 6.88 -11.09
C LEU A 135 21.25 5.64 -10.94
N VAL A 136 20.70 4.52 -10.46
CA VAL A 136 21.47 3.28 -10.27
C VAL A 136 22.01 2.70 -11.58
N PHE A 137 21.27 2.87 -12.67
CA PHE A 137 21.66 2.35 -13.99
C PHE A 137 22.46 3.35 -14.84
N SER A 138 22.56 4.61 -14.42
CA SER A 138 23.40 5.64 -15.06
C SER A 138 24.73 5.91 -14.34
N ALA A 139 24.86 5.46 -13.09
CA ALA A 139 26.11 5.42 -12.33
C ALA A 139 27.01 4.25 -12.77
#